data_AF-A0A1F5VY88-F1
#
_entry.id   AF-A0A1F5VY88-F1
#
_cell.length_a   1.000
_cell.length_b   1.000
_cell.length_c   1.000
_cell.angle_alpha   90.00
_cell.angle_beta   90.00
_cell.angle_gamma   90.00
#
_symmetry.space_group_name_H-M   'P 1'
#
loop_
_entity.id
_entity.type
_entity.pdbx_description
1 polymer ?
#
loop_
_entity_poly.entity_id
_entity_poly.type
_entity_poly.pdbx_seq_one_letter_code
_entity_poly.pdbx_strand_id
1 'polypeptide(L)'
;MPDTSSEHFLKLLDEIKQKAFALGIIPMFVIHRSTEHSDSSQPKPLLKYFCTLPWDHLLVHTDGKCYFCCYIDAVEGLIGNLTTQSFEGVWNSSKANEIRGAIAQGKMPLSCEKCTVFGLIR
;
A
#
# COMPACT_ATOMS: atom_id res chain seq x y z
N MET A 1 -24.71 3.17 -34.99
CA MET A 1 -25.46 4.42 -34.76
C MET A 1 -25.49 4.64 -33.26
N PRO A 2 -24.90 5.73 -32.73
CA PRO A 2 -24.93 5.99 -31.29
C PRO A 2 -26.35 6.31 -30.83
N ASP A 3 -26.74 5.72 -29.70
CA ASP A 3 -28.09 5.76 -29.13
C ASP A 3 -28.40 7.14 -28.54
N THR A 4 -29.24 7.89 -29.28
CA THR A 4 -29.74 9.24 -28.99
C THR A 4 -30.31 9.39 -27.57
N SER A 5 -30.72 8.30 -26.92
CA SER A 5 -31.26 8.28 -25.56
C SER A 5 -30.22 8.65 -24.50
N SER A 6 -28.98 8.14 -24.65
CA SER A 6 -27.90 8.31 -23.66
C SER A 6 -27.30 9.72 -23.66
N GLU A 7 -27.11 10.32 -24.84
CA GLU A 7 -26.61 11.70 -24.96
C GLU A 7 -27.64 12.72 -24.47
N HIS A 8 -28.93 12.47 -24.71
CA HIS A 8 -30.00 13.33 -24.21
C HIS A 8 -30.08 13.31 -22.68
N PHE A 9 -29.92 12.13 -22.07
CA PHE A 9 -29.88 11.98 -20.62
C PHE A 9 -28.69 12.70 -19.97
N LEU A 10 -27.50 12.62 -20.58
CA LEU A 10 -26.31 13.31 -20.05
C LEU A 10 -26.43 14.84 -20.12
N LYS A 11 -27.03 15.38 -21.19
CA LYS A 11 -27.31 16.81 -21.30
C LYS A 11 -28.31 17.28 -20.24
N LEU A 12 -29.35 16.48 -19.98
CA LEU A 12 -30.32 16.77 -18.93
C LEU A 12 -29.66 16.80 -17.54
N LEU A 13 -28.74 15.87 -17.25
CA LEU A 13 -28.02 15.85 -15.98
C LEU A 13 -27.10 17.07 -15.80
N ASP A 14 -26.46 17.53 -16.86
CA ASP A 14 -25.61 18.74 -16.80
C ASP A 14 -26.44 19.99 -16.53
N GLU A 15 -27.60 20.12 -17.21
CA GLU A 15 -28.53 21.23 -16.95
C GLU A 15 -29.07 21.23 -15.51
N ILE A 16 -29.39 20.05 -14.96
CA ILE A 16 -29.86 19.92 -13.57
C ILE A 16 -28.75 20.35 -12.59
N LYS A 17 -27.50 19.93 -12.83
CA LYS A 17 -26.35 20.33 -11.99
C LYS A 17 -26.12 21.84 -12.02
N GLN A 18 -26.17 22.45 -13.21
CA GLN A 18 -25.99 23.90 -13.38
C GLN A 18 -27.10 24.70 -12.69
N LYS A 19 -28.37 24.27 -12.84
CA LYS A 19 -29.51 24.93 -12.19
C LYS A 19 -29.51 24.74 -10.67
N ALA A 20 -29.14 23.56 -10.16
CA ALA A 20 -29.01 23.31 -8.73
C ALA A 20 -27.91 24.18 -8.09
N PHE A 21 -26.77 24.34 -8.79
CA PHE A 21 -25.69 25.22 -8.36
C PHE A 21 -26.12 26.70 -8.32
N ALA A 22 -26.84 27.18 -9.34
CA ALA A 22 -27.35 28.56 -9.39
C ALA A 22 -28.40 28.86 -8.29
N LEU A 23 -29.09 27.83 -7.79
CA LEU A 23 -30.07 27.94 -6.71
C LEU A 23 -29.46 27.72 -5.31
N GLY A 24 -28.13 27.58 -5.21
CA GLY A 24 -27.45 27.32 -3.93
C GLY A 24 -27.76 25.96 -3.32
N ILE A 25 -28.36 25.04 -4.08
CA ILE A 25 -28.65 23.68 -3.66
C ILE A 25 -27.36 22.88 -3.88
N ILE A 26 -26.53 22.80 -2.84
CA ILE A 26 -25.31 21.98 -2.84
C ILE A 26 -25.76 20.51 -2.74
N PRO A 27 -25.58 19.69 -3.79
CA PRO A 27 -25.86 18.26 -3.66
C PRO A 27 -24.94 17.68 -2.57
N MET A 28 -25.51 16.85 -1.71
CA MET A 28 -24.88 16.27 -0.50
C MET A 28 -23.54 15.52 -0.74
N PHE A 29 -23.09 15.40 -1.99
CA PHE A 29 -21.78 14.90 -2.38
C PHE A 29 -20.62 15.91 -2.20
N VAL A 30 -20.88 17.17 -1.82
CA VAL A 30 -19.83 18.22 -1.72
C VAL A 30 -19.68 18.75 -0.28
N ILE A 31 -19.50 17.87 0.70
CA ILE A 31 -19.06 18.27 2.05
C ILE A 31 -17.95 17.34 2.57
N HIS A 32 -16.80 17.32 1.88
CA HIS A 32 -15.52 17.08 2.54
C HIS A 32 -14.37 17.64 1.69
N ARG A 33 -13.98 18.89 1.94
CA ARG A 33 -12.71 19.43 1.45
C ARG A 33 -12.19 20.47 2.43
N SER A 34 -11.20 20.08 3.23
CA SER A 34 -10.13 20.96 3.73
C SER A 34 -9.06 20.13 4.45
N THR A 35 -8.11 19.58 3.69
CA THR A 35 -6.67 19.55 3.98
C THR A 35 -5.96 18.99 2.75
N GLU A 36 -5.17 19.84 2.08
CA GLU A 36 -4.01 19.49 1.25
C GLU A 36 -4.07 18.09 0.59
N HIS A 37 -4.79 17.96 -0.52
CA HIS A 37 -4.62 16.81 -1.41
C HIS A 37 -3.50 17.15 -2.39
N SER A 38 -2.32 16.61 -2.14
CA SER A 38 -1.28 16.42 -3.16
C SER A 38 -1.97 15.92 -4.44
N ASP A 39 -1.76 16.65 -5.53
CA ASP A 39 -2.30 16.34 -6.85
C ASP A 39 -2.05 14.86 -7.21
N SER A 40 -3.08 14.04 -7.07
CA SER A 40 -3.07 12.60 -7.31
C SER A 40 -3.26 12.27 -8.79
N SER A 41 -3.19 13.27 -9.68
CA SER A 41 -3.43 13.08 -11.12
C SER A 41 -2.26 12.41 -11.86
N GLN A 42 -1.12 12.23 -11.20
CA GLN A 42 -0.01 11.45 -11.74
C GLN A 42 0.08 10.13 -10.96
N PRO A 43 -0.03 8.96 -11.62
CA PRO A 43 0.25 7.69 -10.95
C PRO A 43 1.70 7.74 -10.47
N LYS A 44 1.89 7.80 -9.15
CA LYS A 44 3.21 7.64 -8.56
C LYS A 44 3.77 6.31 -9.08
N PRO A 45 4.96 6.28 -9.71
CA PRO A 45 5.49 5.03 -10.23
C PRO A 45 5.53 4.03 -9.09
N LEU A 46 4.87 2.89 -9.28
CA LEU A 46 4.86 1.82 -8.29
C LEU A 46 6.32 1.46 -8.01
N LEU A 47 6.68 1.40 -6.72
CA LEU A 47 8.01 0.95 -6.32
C LEU A 47 8.24 -0.42 -6.98
N LYS A 48 9.38 -0.56 -7.68
CA LYS A 48 9.71 -1.79 -8.43
C LYS A 48 9.59 -3.05 -7.58
N TYR A 49 9.94 -2.92 -6.29
CA TYR A 49 9.80 -3.95 -5.28
C TYR A 49 9.01 -3.35 -4.11
N PHE A 50 7.75 -3.77 -3.96
CA PHE A 50 6.87 -3.35 -2.87
C PHE A 50 6.30 -4.58 -2.17
N CYS A 51 6.37 -4.61 -0.84
CA CYS A 51 5.80 -5.66 -0.01
C CYS A 51 5.42 -5.04 1.34
N THR A 52 4.20 -5.27 1.82
CA THR A 52 3.74 -4.71 3.11
C THR A 52 4.13 -5.56 4.30
N LEU A 53 4.42 -6.86 4.10
CA LEU A 53 4.68 -7.86 5.14
C LEU A 53 5.64 -7.39 6.26
N PRO A 54 6.74 -6.68 5.97
CA PRO A 54 7.63 -6.19 7.02
C PRO A 54 7.00 -5.21 8.02
N TRP A 55 5.86 -4.59 7.69
CA TRP A 55 5.18 -3.60 8.53
C TRP A 55 3.94 -4.14 9.25
N ASP A 56 3.36 -5.25 8.80
CA ASP A 56 2.09 -5.76 9.31
C ASP A 56 2.16 -7.24 9.79
N HIS A 57 3.23 -7.98 9.51
CA HIS A 57 3.37 -9.38 9.88
C HIS A 57 4.59 -9.67 10.76
N LEU A 58 4.41 -10.51 11.78
CA LEU A 58 5.48 -11.21 12.49
C LEU A 58 5.21 -12.71 12.46
N LEU A 59 6.05 -13.46 11.74
CA LEU A 59 6.06 -14.92 11.78
C LEU A 59 7.00 -15.38 12.89
N VAL A 60 6.48 -16.22 13.78
CA VAL A 60 7.23 -16.82 14.90
C VAL A 60 7.29 -18.33 14.71
N HIS A 61 8.50 -18.89 14.65
CA HIS A 61 8.72 -20.33 14.62
C HIS A 61 8.60 -20.96 16.01
N THR A 62 8.50 -22.29 16.07
CA THR A 62 8.39 -23.03 17.35
C THR A 62 9.61 -22.90 18.24
N ASP A 63 10.78 -22.57 17.69
CA ASP A 63 12.02 -22.27 18.42
C ASP A 63 12.14 -20.78 18.81
N GLY A 64 11.07 -20.00 18.59
CA GLY A 64 10.98 -18.58 18.88
C GLY A 64 11.67 -17.66 17.89
N LYS A 65 12.35 -18.19 16.86
CA LYS A 65 12.94 -17.38 15.80
C LYS A 65 11.85 -16.64 15.03
N CYS A 66 12.13 -15.38 14.72
CA CYS A 66 11.17 -14.47 14.14
C CYS A 66 11.59 -14.00 12.74
N TYR A 67 10.60 -13.85 11.89
CA TYR A 67 10.69 -13.49 10.48
C TYR A 67 9.51 -12.60 10.09
N PHE A 68 9.56 -11.94 8.93
CA PHE A 68 8.39 -11.20 8.42
C PHE A 68 7.46 -12.05 7.53
N CYS A 69 7.94 -13.16 6.98
CA CYS A 69 7.23 -13.92 5.97
C CYS A 69 7.69 -15.39 5.98
N CYS A 70 6.83 -16.32 5.55
CA CYS A 70 7.16 -17.74 5.41
C CYS A 70 8.05 -18.07 4.19
N TYR A 71 8.09 -17.17 3.20
CA TYR A 71 8.93 -17.31 2.00
C TYR A 71 10.29 -16.63 2.11
N ILE A 72 10.54 -15.95 3.23
CA ILE A 72 11.81 -15.27 3.46
C ILE A 72 12.92 -16.31 3.63
N ASP A 73 14.13 -15.99 3.19
CA ASP A 73 15.27 -16.87 3.43
C ASP A 73 15.49 -17.06 4.94
N ALA A 74 15.67 -18.30 5.37
CA ALA A 74 15.74 -18.63 6.79
C ALA A 74 16.98 -18.07 7.50
N VAL A 75 18.06 -17.78 6.77
CA VAL A 75 19.28 -17.19 7.33
C VAL A 75 19.22 -15.68 7.20
N GLU A 76 18.99 -15.18 5.98
CA GLU A 76 19.01 -13.73 5.71
C GLU A 76 17.76 -13.01 6.24
N GLY A 77 16.67 -13.73 6.50
CA GLY A 77 15.41 -13.18 7.00
C GLY A 77 15.23 -13.19 8.50
N LEU A 78 16.17 -13.76 9.27
CA LEU A 78 16.06 -13.84 10.73
C LEU A 78 16.14 -12.44 11.35
N ILE A 79 15.06 -11.97 11.97
CA ILE A 79 15.01 -10.63 12.58
C ILE A 79 15.17 -10.65 14.10
N GLY A 80 15.11 -11.81 14.75
CA GLY A 80 15.34 -11.95 16.18
C GLY A 80 14.76 -13.25 16.76
N ASN A 81 14.76 -13.37 18.09
CA ASN A 81 14.18 -14.51 18.80
C ASN A 81 13.41 -14.07 20.07
N LEU A 82 12.12 -14.39 20.14
CA LEU A 82 11.25 -14.02 21.28
C LEU A 82 11.54 -14.80 22.56
N THR A 83 12.33 -15.87 22.52
CA THR A 83 12.80 -16.57 23.73
C THR A 83 13.89 -15.80 24.47
N THR A 84 14.56 -14.85 23.80
CA THR A 84 15.69 -14.09 24.35
C THR A 84 15.52 -12.58 24.28
N GLN A 85 14.53 -12.08 23.52
CA GLN A 85 14.29 -10.65 23.29
C GLN A 85 12.81 -10.33 23.47
N SER A 86 12.48 -9.08 23.83
CA SER A 86 11.09 -8.61 23.80
C SER A 86 10.58 -8.48 22.36
N PHE A 87 9.26 -8.44 22.19
CA PHE A 87 8.64 -8.18 20.89
C PHE A 87 9.16 -6.89 20.26
N GLU A 88 9.23 -5.79 21.02
CA GLU A 88 9.71 -4.49 20.52
C GLU A 88 11.17 -4.57 20.09
N GLY A 89 11.99 -5.35 20.81
CA GLY A 89 13.40 -5.58 20.47
C GLY A 89 13.58 -6.36 19.16
N VAL A 90 12.74 -7.37 18.93
CA VAL A 90 12.71 -8.12 17.66
C VAL A 90 12.17 -7.24 16.53
N TRP A 91 11.04 -6.56 16.77
CA TRP A 91 10.34 -5.76 15.77
C TRP A 91 11.15 -4.57 15.28
N ASN A 92 11.98 -3.99 16.15
CA ASN A 92 12.86 -2.85 15.83
C ASN A 92 14.34 -3.25 15.75
N SER A 93 14.63 -4.54 15.54
CA SER A 93 16.01 -5.00 15.41
C SER A 93 16.72 -4.35 14.22
N SER A 94 18.06 -4.36 14.24
CA SER A 94 18.85 -3.83 13.11
C SER A 94 18.46 -4.50 11.79
N LYS A 95 18.23 -5.83 11.80
CA LYS A 95 17.86 -6.57 10.60
C LYS A 95 16.44 -6.25 10.13
N ALA A 96 15.49 -6.08 11.06
CA ALA A 96 14.14 -5.64 10.75
C ALA A 96 14.13 -4.28 10.03
N ASN A 97 14.91 -3.32 10.54
CA ASN A 97 15.02 -1.98 9.97
C ASN A 97 15.77 -1.98 8.62
N GLU A 98 16.79 -2.82 8.45
CA GLU A 98 17.49 -3.02 7.17
C GLU A 98 16.53 -3.47 6.07
N ILE A 99 15.72 -4.50 6.34
CA ILE A 99 14.75 -5.05 5.38
C ILE A 99 13.70 -4.00 5.00
N ARG A 100 13.10 -3.32 6.00
CA ARG A 100 12.12 -2.25 5.75
C ARG A 100 12.74 -1.10 4.97
N GLY A 101 13.97 -0.70 5.29
CA GLY A 101 14.70 0.37 4.62
C GLY A 101 14.96 0.06 3.14
N ALA A 102 15.37 -1.18 2.82
CA ALA A 102 15.55 -1.62 1.44
C ALA A 102 14.23 -1.53 0.65
N ILE A 103 13.13 -2.08 1.20
CA ILE A 103 11.83 -2.09 0.53
C ILE A 103 11.24 -0.68 0.39
N ALA A 104 11.40 0.18 1.40
CA ALA A 104 10.95 1.58 1.34
C ALA A 104 11.69 2.38 0.25
N GLN A 105 12.93 1.99 -0.07
CA GLN A 105 13.71 2.54 -1.18
C GLN A 105 13.41 1.85 -2.53
N GLY A 106 12.48 0.90 -2.57
CA GLY A 106 12.18 0.10 -3.76
C GLY A 106 13.30 -0.84 -4.17
N LYS A 107 14.14 -1.28 -3.22
CA LYS A 107 15.22 -2.25 -3.42
C LYS A 107 14.81 -3.62 -2.87
N MET A 108 15.23 -4.68 -3.54
CA MET A 108 15.05 -6.06 -3.05
C MET A 108 16.13 -6.37 -1.99
N PRO A 109 15.76 -6.69 -0.74
CA PRO A 109 16.72 -7.20 0.24
C PRO A 109 17.09 -8.65 -0.06
N LEU A 110 18.32 -9.07 0.31
CA LEU A 110 18.82 -10.44 0.13
C LEU A 110 17.85 -11.50 0.68
N SER A 111 17.22 -11.18 1.82
CA SER A 111 16.22 -12.02 2.48
C SER A 111 15.01 -12.38 1.60
N CYS A 112 14.73 -11.58 0.56
CA CYS A 112 13.56 -11.71 -0.31
C CYS A 112 13.91 -12.14 -1.74
N GLU A 113 15.19 -12.38 -2.08
CA GLU A 113 15.60 -12.69 -3.46
C GLU A 113 14.99 -13.98 -4.01
N LYS A 114 14.72 -14.96 -3.14
CA LYS A 114 14.11 -16.25 -3.49
C LYS A 114 12.58 -16.25 -3.38
N CYS A 115 11.97 -15.11 -3.07
CA CYS A 115 10.53 -15.01 -2.87
C CYS A 115 9.78 -15.31 -4.17
N THR A 116 8.90 -16.30 -4.16
CA THR A 116 8.09 -16.66 -5.34
C THR A 116 6.87 -15.77 -5.54
N VAL A 117 6.49 -14.98 -4.53
CA VAL A 117 5.31 -14.09 -4.56
C VAL A 117 5.62 -12.78 -5.27
N PHE A 118 6.77 -12.16 -4.97
CA PHE A 118 7.18 -10.87 -5.53
C PHE A 118 8.59 -10.87 -6.15
N GLY A 119 9.40 -11.92 -5.94
CA GLY A 119 10.79 -12.02 -6.44
C GLY A 119 10.91 -12.38 -7.92
N LEU A 120 9.79 -12.48 -8.65
CA LEU A 120 9.77 -12.83 -10.08
C LEU A 120 9.55 -11.66 -11.04
N ILE A 121 9.48 -10.41 -10.55
CA ILE A 121 9.53 -9.24 -11.46
C ILE A 121 11.01 -8.98 -11.82
N ARG A 122 11.56 -9.84 -12.67
CA ARG A 122 12.77 -9.58 -13.46
C ARG A 122 12.40 -8.91 -14.77
#